data_AF-A0A2N9LUV4-F1
#
_entry.id   AF-A0A2N9LUV4-F1
#
_cell.length_a   1.000
_cell.length_b   1.000
_cell.length_c   1.000
_cell.angle_alpha   90.00
_cell.angle_beta   90.00
_cell.angle_gamma   90.00
#
_symmetry.space_group_name_H-M   'P 1'
#
loop_
_entity.id
_entity.type
_entity.pdbx_description
1 polymer ?
#
loop_
_entity_poly.entity_id
_entity_poly.type
_entity_poly.pdbx_seq_one_letter_code
_entity_poly.pdbx_strand_id
1 'polypeptide(L)'
;MQISQTGTAAMRISNHWFRSERPKAVPEIAGAVAFIVWRAAQQVLRNMRRADFEIDAGAKYFDFLSEWLIFLVQSADRIAFERLGEARVEFTTVLANRVGEILADNRSDLLGDASTAEVKERFIDLLNLRLSDYADFDRIDYGCLRFLAGQLAHVVGPRDTVWVHDQVMEIEAPQAIELVERGVTGLLDDAPRSTSRTERVSGE
;
A
#
# COMPACT_ATOMS: atom_id res chain seq x y z
N MET A 1 -16.40 14.15 35.21
CA MET A 1 -15.97 12.96 34.46
C MET A 1 -15.43 13.45 33.12
N GLN A 2 -14.13 13.77 33.08
CA GLN A 2 -13.46 14.23 31.87
C GLN A 2 -13.11 13.01 31.02
N ILE A 3 -13.68 12.95 29.82
CA ILE A 3 -13.32 11.98 28.79
C ILE A 3 -12.02 12.50 28.19
N SER A 4 -10.89 11.94 28.64
CA SER A 4 -9.59 12.25 28.04
C SER A 4 -9.59 11.76 26.60
N GLN A 5 -9.65 12.70 25.65
CA GLN A 5 -9.32 12.42 24.25
C GLN A 5 -7.81 12.14 24.18
N THR A 6 -7.43 10.87 24.18
CA THR A 6 -6.09 10.46 23.81
C THR A 6 -5.99 10.62 22.29
N GLY A 7 -5.53 11.78 21.83
CA GLY A 7 -5.33 12.04 20.41
C GLY A 7 -4.44 10.97 19.79
N THR A 8 -4.95 10.27 18.76
CA THR A 8 -4.18 9.34 17.94
C THR A 8 -3.03 10.14 17.34
N ALA A 9 -1.79 9.86 17.74
CA ALA A 9 -0.63 10.46 17.10
C ALA A 9 -0.68 10.12 15.61
N ALA A 10 -1.00 11.11 14.77
CA ALA A 10 -1.06 10.95 13.33
C ALA A 10 0.29 10.40 12.85
N MET A 11 0.26 9.31 12.08
CA MET A 11 1.49 8.67 11.63
C MET A 11 2.25 9.63 10.72
N ARG A 12 3.44 10.06 11.16
CA ARG A 12 4.32 10.91 10.36
C ARG A 12 4.95 10.08 9.23
N ILE A 13 4.70 10.48 8.00
CA ILE A 13 5.35 9.94 6.81
C ILE A 13 6.35 10.97 6.29
N SER A 14 7.53 10.51 5.87
CA SER A 14 8.42 11.33 5.06
C SER A 14 7.97 11.22 3.61
N ASN A 15 7.18 12.18 3.15
CA ASN A 15 6.71 12.28 1.77
C ASN A 15 7.51 13.28 0.93
N HIS A 16 8.58 13.85 1.51
CA HIS A 16 9.52 14.75 0.84
C HIS A 16 10.94 14.20 0.92
N TRP A 17 11.74 14.48 -0.11
CA TRP A 17 13.14 14.10 -0.14
C TRP A 17 13.99 15.06 0.71
N PHE A 18 14.73 14.53 1.68
CA PHE A 18 15.66 15.34 2.45
C PHE A 18 16.84 15.78 1.55
N ARG A 19 16.94 17.08 1.27
CA ARG A 19 18.08 17.75 0.59
C ARG A 19 18.65 16.95 -0.59
N SER A 20 17.82 16.59 -1.57
CA SER A 20 18.32 15.96 -2.79
C SER A 20 18.63 17.00 -3.85
N GLU A 21 19.91 17.14 -4.18
CA GLU A 21 20.41 17.98 -5.28
C GLU A 21 20.29 17.29 -6.65
N ARG A 22 19.88 16.00 -6.68
CA ARG A 22 19.71 15.22 -7.91
C ARG A 22 18.27 14.71 -8.11
N PRO A 23 17.82 14.60 -9.37
CA PRO A 23 16.62 13.84 -9.73
C PRO A 23 16.63 12.44 -9.13
N LYS A 24 15.46 11.96 -8.69
CA LYS A 24 15.26 10.58 -8.24
C LYS A 24 14.80 9.71 -9.41
N ALA A 25 15.44 8.56 -9.55
CA ALA A 25 15.00 7.57 -10.52
C ALA A 25 13.70 6.89 -10.03
N VAL A 26 12.89 6.41 -10.96
CA VAL A 26 11.61 5.75 -10.67
C VAL A 26 11.75 4.58 -9.67
N PRO A 27 12.78 3.72 -9.76
CA PRO A 27 13.01 2.69 -8.74
C PRO A 27 13.27 3.22 -7.33
N GLU A 28 13.93 4.38 -7.19
CA GLU A 28 14.17 5.00 -5.88
C GLU A 28 12.86 5.50 -5.27
N ILE A 29 11.99 6.09 -6.09
CA ILE A 29 10.66 6.54 -5.70
C ILE A 29 9.82 5.34 -5.27
N ALA A 30 9.76 4.29 -6.09
CA ALA A 30 9.03 3.06 -5.79
C ALA A 30 9.51 2.41 -4.48
N GLY A 31 10.83 2.39 -4.25
CA GLY A 31 11.41 1.91 -2.99
C GLY A 31 10.95 2.71 -1.78
N ALA A 32 10.88 4.04 -1.87
CA ALA A 32 10.35 4.89 -0.80
C ALA A 32 8.84 4.67 -0.59
N VAL A 33 8.07 4.54 -1.66
CA VAL A 33 6.63 4.25 -1.61
C VAL A 33 6.36 2.89 -0.95
N ALA A 34 7.21 1.88 -1.15
CA ALA A 34 7.05 0.58 -0.50
C ALA A 34 7.05 0.68 1.03
N PHE A 35 7.89 1.55 1.60
CA PHE A 35 7.88 1.80 3.04
C PHE A 35 6.62 2.54 3.49
N ILE A 36 6.09 3.46 2.69
CA ILE A 36 4.82 4.15 2.96
C ILE A 36 3.67 3.15 3.01
N VAL A 37 3.56 2.29 1.99
CA VAL A 37 2.56 1.23 1.88
C VAL A 37 2.65 0.27 3.08
N TRP A 38 3.85 -0.19 3.43
CA TRP A 38 4.06 -1.05 4.59
C TRP A 38 3.61 -0.40 5.91
N ARG A 39 3.95 0.89 6.11
CA ARG A 39 3.58 1.63 7.32
C ARG A 39 2.08 1.88 7.40
N ALA A 40 1.43 2.15 6.27
CA ALA A 40 -0.03 2.29 6.17
C ALA A 40 -0.73 0.98 6.55
N ALA A 41 -0.36 -0.16 5.95
CA ALA A 41 -0.95 -1.45 6.27
C ALA A 41 -0.75 -1.84 7.76
N GLN A 42 0.45 -1.60 8.31
CA GLN A 42 0.69 -1.81 9.74
C GLN A 42 -0.16 -0.89 10.63
N GLN A 43 -0.44 0.34 10.21
CA GLN A 43 -1.31 1.24 10.97
C GLN A 43 -2.73 0.71 11.01
N VAL A 44 -3.26 0.25 9.87
CA VAL A 44 -4.58 -0.37 9.80
C VAL A 44 -4.66 -1.58 10.72
N LEU A 45 -3.69 -2.50 10.64
CA LEU A 45 -3.67 -3.67 11.51
C LEU A 45 -3.65 -3.32 13.01
N ARG A 46 -2.89 -2.30 13.41
CA ARG A 46 -2.90 -1.80 14.78
C ARG A 46 -4.26 -1.22 15.17
N ASN A 47 -4.92 -0.49 14.26
CA ASN A 47 -6.25 0.07 14.50
C ASN A 47 -7.29 -1.04 14.67
N MET A 48 -7.30 -2.03 13.76
CA MET A 48 -8.20 -3.18 13.82
C MET A 48 -8.07 -3.94 15.14
N ARG A 49 -6.84 -4.23 15.57
CA ARG A 49 -6.61 -4.90 16.87
C ARG A 49 -7.01 -4.03 18.07
N ARG A 50 -6.95 -2.70 17.96
CA ARG A 50 -7.47 -1.77 18.99
C ARG A 50 -9.00 -1.69 18.99
N ALA A 51 -9.62 -1.89 17.84
CA ALA A 51 -11.06 -2.04 17.67
C ALA A 51 -11.56 -3.45 18.02
N ASP A 52 -10.75 -4.23 18.77
CA ASP A 52 -11.06 -5.56 19.30
C ASP A 52 -11.24 -6.66 18.25
N PHE A 53 -10.78 -6.47 17.01
CA PHE A 53 -10.75 -7.55 16.01
C PHE A 53 -9.71 -8.63 16.40
N GLU A 54 -10.12 -9.89 16.35
CA GLU A 54 -9.34 -11.10 16.63
C GLU A 54 -8.39 -11.41 15.47
N ILE A 55 -7.28 -10.66 15.41
CA ILE A 55 -6.19 -10.88 14.48
C ILE A 55 -4.94 -11.30 15.26
N ASP A 56 -4.82 -12.61 15.45
CA ASP A 56 -3.71 -13.23 16.18
C ASP A 56 -2.36 -12.96 15.50
N ALA A 57 -1.32 -12.73 16.31
CA ALA A 57 0.06 -12.55 15.86
C ALA A 57 0.67 -13.89 15.36
N GLY A 58 0.21 -14.33 14.19
CA GLY A 58 0.54 -15.59 13.54
C GLY A 58 0.33 -15.52 12.03
N ALA A 59 -0.08 -16.62 11.39
CA ALA A 59 -0.36 -16.64 9.95
C ALA A 59 -1.43 -15.62 9.53
N LYS A 60 -2.55 -15.55 10.27
CA LYS A 60 -3.66 -14.61 10.00
C LYS A 60 -3.23 -13.13 10.01
N TYR A 61 -2.26 -12.77 10.84
CA TYR A 61 -1.70 -11.42 10.86
C TYR A 61 -1.11 -11.03 9.50
N PHE A 62 -0.38 -11.96 8.88
CA PHE A 62 0.26 -11.73 7.59
C PHE A 62 -0.69 -11.94 6.41
N ASP A 63 -1.69 -12.81 6.55
CA ASP A 63 -2.76 -12.93 5.56
C ASP A 63 -3.55 -11.61 5.49
N PHE A 64 -3.88 -11.03 6.65
CA PHE A 64 -4.54 -9.73 6.76
C PHE A 64 -3.67 -8.61 6.17
N LEU A 65 -2.39 -8.57 6.54
CA LEU A 65 -1.46 -7.58 5.96
C LEU A 65 -1.34 -7.73 4.45
N SER A 66 -1.29 -8.96 3.93
CA SER A 66 -1.11 -9.19 2.49
C SER A 66 -2.23 -8.57 1.68
N GLU A 67 -3.50 -8.76 2.09
CA GLU A 67 -4.64 -8.14 1.41
C GLU A 67 -4.57 -6.60 1.42
N TRP A 68 -4.16 -5.99 2.54
CA TRP A 68 -3.95 -4.54 2.62
C TRP A 68 -2.80 -4.06 1.76
N LEU A 69 -1.67 -4.76 1.77
CA LEU A 69 -0.51 -4.40 0.96
C LEU A 69 -0.83 -4.43 -0.52
N ILE A 70 -1.54 -5.46 -0.98
CA ILE A 70 -2.00 -5.59 -2.36
C ILE A 70 -2.91 -4.43 -2.74
N PHE A 71 -3.92 -4.13 -1.91
CA PHE A 71 -4.83 -3.02 -2.15
C PHE A 71 -4.10 -1.67 -2.24
N LEU A 72 -3.12 -1.43 -1.37
CA LEU A 72 -2.36 -0.19 -1.36
C LEU A 72 -1.32 -0.10 -2.50
N VAL A 73 -0.76 -1.22 -2.94
CA VAL A 73 0.05 -1.27 -4.17
C VAL A 73 -0.80 -0.89 -5.38
N GLN A 74 -2.02 -1.45 -5.50
CA GLN A 74 -2.97 -1.07 -6.55
C GLN A 74 -3.36 0.41 -6.46
N SER A 75 -3.53 0.93 -5.25
CA SER A 75 -3.86 2.36 -5.04
C SER A 75 -2.72 3.28 -5.52
N ALA A 76 -1.47 2.93 -5.20
CA ALA A 76 -0.30 3.66 -5.69
C ALA A 76 -0.12 3.54 -7.21
N ASP A 77 -0.39 2.36 -7.77
CA ASP A 77 -0.32 2.10 -9.21
C ASP A 77 -1.31 2.95 -10.02
N ARG A 78 -2.51 3.24 -9.50
CA ARG A 78 -3.47 4.15 -10.14
C ARG A 78 -2.92 5.57 -10.27
N ILE A 79 -2.25 6.07 -9.23
CA ILE A 79 -1.58 7.39 -9.27
C ILE A 79 -0.41 7.38 -10.25
N ALA A 80 0.37 6.29 -10.27
CA ALA A 80 1.46 6.11 -11.22
C ALA A 80 0.96 6.05 -12.67
N PHE A 81 -0.19 5.42 -12.92
CA PHE A 81 -0.82 5.40 -14.24
C PHE A 81 -1.13 6.80 -14.76
N GLU A 82 -1.64 7.67 -13.92
CA GLU A 82 -1.94 9.06 -14.29
C GLU A 82 -0.69 9.92 -14.49
N ARG A 83 0.42 9.62 -13.79
CA ARG A 83 1.57 10.52 -13.68
C ARG A 83 2.85 10.07 -14.40
N LEU A 84 3.06 8.78 -14.61
CA LEU A 84 4.34 8.22 -15.06
C LEU A 84 4.32 7.67 -16.49
N GLY A 85 3.15 7.52 -17.10
CA GLY A 85 3.04 6.93 -18.45
C GLY A 85 3.73 5.57 -18.52
N GLU A 86 4.67 5.39 -19.45
CA GLU A 86 5.42 4.13 -19.62
C GLU A 86 6.23 3.73 -18.37
N ALA A 87 6.72 4.71 -17.61
CA ALA A 87 7.53 4.44 -16.41
C ALA A 87 6.70 3.86 -15.25
N ARG A 88 5.37 3.82 -15.36
CA ARG A 88 4.47 3.13 -14.42
C ARG A 88 4.85 1.65 -14.27
N VAL A 89 5.18 0.95 -15.36
CA VAL A 89 5.46 -0.49 -15.31
C VAL A 89 6.68 -0.76 -14.43
N GLU A 90 7.74 0.02 -14.59
CA GLU A 90 8.94 -0.05 -13.75
C GLU A 90 8.61 0.29 -12.30
N PHE A 91 7.88 1.38 -12.07
CA PHE A 91 7.45 1.81 -10.74
C PHE A 91 6.70 0.69 -10.00
N THR A 92 5.65 0.15 -10.60
CA THR A 92 4.78 -0.85 -9.96
C THR A 92 5.51 -2.16 -9.76
N THR A 93 6.39 -2.56 -10.70
CA THR A 93 7.22 -3.76 -10.55
C THR A 93 8.16 -3.65 -9.37
N VAL A 94 8.88 -2.53 -9.24
CA VAL A 94 9.81 -2.28 -8.11
C VAL A 94 9.04 -2.19 -6.80
N LEU A 95 7.90 -1.48 -6.79
CA LEU A 95 7.05 -1.34 -5.61
C LEU A 95 6.57 -2.70 -5.10
N ALA A 96 5.97 -3.52 -5.97
CA ALA A 96 5.44 -4.84 -5.60
C ALA A 96 6.54 -5.76 -5.06
N ASN A 97 7.70 -5.80 -5.73
CA ASN A 97 8.84 -6.58 -5.29
C ASN A 97 9.34 -6.14 -3.91
N ARG A 98 9.47 -4.83 -3.70
CA ARG A 98 9.99 -4.29 -2.44
C ARG A 98 9.03 -4.51 -1.28
N VAL A 99 7.72 -4.39 -1.53
CA VAL A 99 6.69 -4.72 -0.54
C VAL A 99 6.72 -6.20 -0.18
N GLY A 100 6.85 -7.08 -1.17
CA GLY A 100 6.97 -8.53 -0.93
C GLY A 100 8.21 -8.92 -0.13
N GLU A 101 9.35 -8.28 -0.38
CA GLU A 101 10.56 -8.45 0.43
C GLU A 101 10.34 -8.03 1.88
N ILE A 102 9.79 -6.83 2.11
CA ILE A 102 9.51 -6.34 3.46
C ILE A 102 8.56 -7.31 4.20
N LEU A 103 7.50 -7.77 3.53
CA LEU A 103 6.57 -8.75 4.09
C LEU A 103 7.29 -10.05 4.46
N ALA A 104 8.08 -10.59 3.54
CA ALA A 104 8.80 -11.86 3.73
C ALA A 104 9.80 -11.79 4.88
N ASP A 105 10.60 -10.72 4.95
CA ASP A 105 11.56 -10.51 6.03
C ASP A 105 10.84 -10.43 7.39
N ASN A 106 9.77 -9.63 7.49
CA ASN A 106 9.02 -9.48 8.75
C ASN A 106 8.31 -10.78 9.17
N ARG A 107 7.84 -11.57 8.19
CA ARG A 107 7.20 -12.86 8.47
C ARG A 107 8.21 -13.90 8.92
N SER A 108 9.37 -13.95 8.28
CA SER A 108 10.50 -14.78 8.71
C SER A 108 10.94 -14.43 10.12
N ASP A 109 11.07 -13.14 10.44
CA ASP A 109 11.45 -12.68 11.78
C ASP A 109 10.44 -13.06 12.87
N LEU A 110 9.13 -13.03 12.56
CA LEU A 110 8.08 -13.30 13.55
C LEU A 110 7.72 -14.79 13.66
N LEU A 111 7.68 -15.52 12.55
CA LEU A 111 7.17 -16.90 12.48
C LEU A 111 8.27 -17.94 12.29
N GLY A 112 9.51 -17.52 11.96
CA GLY A 112 10.62 -18.43 11.70
C GLY A 112 10.48 -19.19 10.38
N ASP A 113 9.91 -18.55 9.34
CA ASP A 113 9.74 -19.18 8.03
C ASP A 113 11.08 -19.66 7.46
N ALA A 114 11.08 -20.82 6.82
CA ALA A 114 12.29 -21.46 6.30
C ALA A 114 12.91 -20.73 5.10
N SER A 115 12.11 -19.95 4.36
CA SER A 115 12.55 -19.25 3.14
C SER A 115 11.76 -17.96 2.92
N THR A 116 12.44 -16.81 2.98
CA THR A 116 11.87 -15.51 2.60
C THR A 116 11.54 -15.44 1.11
N ALA A 117 12.30 -16.16 0.26
CA ALA A 117 12.06 -16.21 -1.18
C ALA A 117 10.69 -16.83 -1.50
N GLU A 118 10.36 -17.96 -0.86
CA GLU A 118 9.05 -18.63 -1.05
C GLU A 118 7.89 -17.80 -0.50
N VAL A 119 8.10 -17.09 0.61
CA VAL A 119 7.08 -16.17 1.16
C VAL A 119 6.83 -15.02 0.17
N LYS A 120 7.90 -14.43 -0.38
CA LYS A 120 7.80 -13.37 -1.38
C LYS A 120 7.09 -13.87 -2.65
N GLU A 121 7.46 -15.05 -3.15
CA GLU A 121 6.83 -15.66 -4.33
C GLU A 121 5.32 -15.83 -4.14
N ARG A 122 4.90 -16.45 -3.02
CA ARG A 122 3.48 -16.60 -2.69
C ARG A 122 2.74 -15.26 -2.60
N PHE A 123 3.38 -14.22 -2.07
CA PHE A 123 2.80 -12.88 -2.04
C PHE A 123 2.63 -12.30 -3.45
N ILE A 124 3.63 -12.45 -4.32
CA ILE A 124 3.55 -11.96 -5.71
C ILE A 124 2.47 -12.71 -6.49
N ASP A 125 2.31 -14.00 -6.28
CA ASP A 125 1.22 -14.78 -6.90
C ASP A 125 -0.16 -14.28 -6.46
N LEU A 126 -0.34 -14.07 -5.15
CA LEU A 126 -1.58 -13.51 -4.62
C LEU A 126 -1.83 -12.08 -5.13
N LEU A 127 -0.78 -11.25 -5.20
CA LEU A 127 -0.86 -9.90 -5.74
C LEU A 127 -1.30 -9.92 -7.20
N ASN A 128 -0.71 -10.77 -8.06
CA ASN A 128 -1.10 -10.87 -9.46
C ASN A 128 -2.54 -11.34 -9.63
N LEU A 129 -2.98 -12.32 -8.84
CA LEU A 129 -4.37 -12.76 -8.82
C LEU A 129 -5.32 -11.60 -8.48
N ARG A 130 -5.03 -10.89 -7.39
CA ARG A 130 -5.85 -9.76 -6.92
C ARG A 130 -5.83 -8.56 -7.85
N LEU A 131 -4.70 -8.25 -8.48
CA LEU A 131 -4.62 -7.17 -9.46
C LEU A 131 -5.55 -7.43 -10.66
N SER A 132 -5.72 -8.70 -11.04
CA SER A 132 -6.73 -9.07 -12.04
C SER A 132 -8.15 -8.78 -11.54
N ASP A 133 -8.46 -9.13 -10.29
CA ASP A 133 -9.78 -8.84 -9.69
C ASP A 133 -10.02 -7.31 -9.58
N TYR A 134 -8.99 -6.56 -9.19
CA TYR A 134 -9.08 -5.10 -9.03
C TYR A 134 -9.17 -4.34 -10.36
N ALA A 135 -8.77 -4.97 -11.47
CA ALA A 135 -8.86 -4.38 -12.81
C ALA A 135 -10.31 -4.17 -13.28
N ASP A 136 -11.26 -4.91 -12.68
CA ASP A 136 -12.71 -4.75 -12.95
C ASP A 136 -13.29 -3.45 -12.36
N PHE A 137 -12.53 -2.74 -11.51
CA PHE A 137 -12.96 -1.48 -10.89
C PHE A 137 -12.27 -0.26 -11.53
N ASP A 138 -13.04 0.58 -12.21
CA ASP A 138 -12.52 1.81 -12.84
C ASP A 138 -11.92 2.80 -11.81
N ARG A 139 -12.42 2.80 -10.58
CA ARG A 139 -12.00 3.71 -9.50
C ARG A 139 -12.06 3.01 -8.14
N ILE A 140 -11.41 3.60 -7.13
CA ILE A 140 -11.58 3.18 -5.74
C ILE A 140 -12.87 3.80 -5.20
N ASP A 141 -13.98 3.12 -5.46
CA ASP A 141 -15.30 3.48 -4.94
C ASP A 141 -15.83 2.44 -3.94
N TYR A 142 -17.10 2.59 -3.54
CA TYR A 142 -17.76 1.67 -2.63
C TYR A 142 -17.69 0.21 -3.08
N GLY A 143 -17.76 -0.08 -4.39
CA GLY A 143 -17.68 -1.45 -4.90
C GLY A 143 -16.29 -2.06 -4.68
N CYS A 144 -15.25 -1.29 -5.01
CA CYS A 144 -13.86 -1.69 -4.79
C CYS A 144 -13.55 -1.89 -3.29
N LEU A 145 -14.01 -0.97 -2.44
CA LEU A 145 -13.83 -1.08 -0.98
C LEU A 145 -14.60 -2.27 -0.40
N ARG A 146 -15.80 -2.56 -0.91
CA ARG A 146 -16.57 -3.74 -0.52
C ARG A 146 -15.87 -5.03 -0.91
N PHE A 147 -15.21 -5.06 -2.07
CA PHE A 147 -14.42 -6.21 -2.50
C PHE A 147 -13.25 -6.47 -1.55
N LEU A 148 -12.46 -5.43 -1.21
CA LEU A 148 -11.39 -5.53 -0.20
C LEU A 148 -11.93 -6.08 1.12
N ALA A 149 -13.02 -5.49 1.64
CA ALA A 149 -13.63 -5.93 2.88
C ALA A 149 -14.10 -7.40 2.81
N GLY A 150 -14.57 -7.85 1.65
CA GLY A 150 -14.92 -9.25 1.40
C GLY A 150 -13.71 -10.19 1.49
N GLN A 151 -12.54 -9.80 0.94
CA GLN A 151 -11.31 -10.58 1.11
C GLN A 151 -10.89 -10.64 2.58
N LEU A 152 -10.96 -9.50 3.28
CA LEU A 152 -10.65 -9.44 4.70
C LEU A 152 -11.63 -10.25 5.55
N ALA A 153 -12.90 -10.33 5.16
CA ALA A 153 -13.92 -11.15 5.81
C ALA A 153 -13.58 -12.65 5.82
N HIS A 154 -12.84 -13.14 4.82
CA HIS A 154 -12.33 -14.52 4.78
C HIS A 154 -11.11 -14.75 5.69
N VAL A 155 -10.38 -13.67 6.01
CA VAL A 155 -9.19 -13.72 6.87
C VAL A 155 -9.58 -13.58 8.35
N VAL A 156 -10.47 -12.65 8.66
CA VAL A 156 -10.98 -12.47 10.02
C VAL A 156 -11.90 -13.62 10.40
N GLY A 157 -11.95 -13.96 11.69
CA GLY A 157 -12.80 -15.04 12.17
C GLY A 157 -14.31 -14.73 12.03
N PRO A 158 -15.19 -15.74 12.11
CA PRO A 158 -16.64 -15.58 11.95
C PRO A 158 -17.27 -14.52 12.89
N ARG A 159 -16.66 -14.31 14.06
CA ARG A 159 -17.07 -13.31 15.05
C ARG A 159 -17.02 -11.89 14.49
N ASP A 160 -16.02 -11.60 13.67
CA ASP A 160 -15.68 -10.25 13.22
C ASP A 160 -16.14 -9.96 11.78
N THR A 161 -16.51 -10.99 11.02
CA THR A 161 -16.99 -10.88 9.62
C THR A 161 -18.17 -9.91 9.47
N VAL A 162 -19.03 -9.78 10.49
CA VAL A 162 -20.19 -8.87 10.46
C VAL A 162 -19.76 -7.40 10.49
N TRP A 163 -18.65 -7.08 11.16
CA TRP A 163 -18.21 -5.72 11.44
C TRP A 163 -17.07 -5.25 10.54
N VAL A 164 -16.35 -6.18 9.92
CA VAL A 164 -15.17 -5.86 9.10
C VAL A 164 -15.52 -4.97 7.90
N HIS A 165 -16.73 -5.12 7.34
CA HIS A 165 -17.16 -4.28 6.22
C HIS A 165 -17.22 -2.80 6.59
N ASP A 166 -17.99 -2.45 7.61
CA ASP A 166 -18.16 -1.05 8.00
C ASP A 166 -16.84 -0.46 8.49
N GLN A 167 -16.08 -1.20 9.30
CA GLN A 167 -14.77 -0.76 9.79
C GLN A 167 -13.79 -0.47 8.65
N VAL A 168 -13.69 -1.38 7.67
CA VAL A 168 -12.78 -1.22 6.53
C VAL A 168 -13.23 -0.07 5.64
N MET A 169 -14.51 -0.02 5.29
CA MET A 169 -15.01 0.88 4.25
C MET A 169 -15.18 2.31 4.75
N GLU A 170 -15.56 2.51 6.02
CA GLU A 170 -15.85 3.84 6.57
C GLU A 170 -14.65 4.45 7.32
N ILE A 171 -13.74 3.62 7.85
CA ILE A 171 -12.66 4.08 8.73
C ILE A 171 -11.29 3.80 8.13
N GLU A 172 -10.93 2.52 7.94
CA GLU A 172 -9.54 2.16 7.66
C GLU A 172 -9.12 2.47 6.22
N ALA A 173 -9.94 2.13 5.22
CA ALA A 173 -9.58 2.32 3.82
C ALA A 173 -9.45 3.80 3.44
N PRO A 174 -10.40 4.70 3.78
CA PRO A 174 -10.24 6.12 3.48
C PRO A 174 -8.94 6.71 4.05
N GLN A 175 -8.60 6.38 5.30
CA GLN A 175 -7.38 6.86 5.95
C GLN A 175 -6.12 6.30 5.30
N ALA A 176 -6.11 5.01 4.97
CA ALA A 176 -4.96 4.36 4.35
C ALA A 176 -4.72 4.86 2.91
N ILE A 177 -5.79 5.10 2.15
CA ILE A 177 -5.72 5.68 0.80
C ILE A 177 -5.15 7.10 0.87
N GLU A 178 -5.70 7.97 1.71
CA GLU A 178 -5.23 9.36 1.84
C GLU A 178 -3.73 9.40 2.20
N LEU A 179 -3.31 8.48 3.06
CA LEU A 179 -1.91 8.36 3.47
C LEU A 179 -0.98 7.97 2.32
N VAL A 180 -1.36 6.95 1.54
CA VAL A 180 -0.58 6.51 0.38
C VAL A 180 -0.61 7.56 -0.72
N GLU A 181 -1.77 8.17 -0.99
CA GLU A 181 -1.94 9.18 -2.02
C GLU A 181 -1.06 10.41 -1.77
N ARG A 182 -1.09 10.95 -0.54
CA ARG A 182 -0.21 12.06 -0.15
C ARG A 182 1.27 11.68 -0.21
N GLY A 183 1.59 10.43 0.15
CA GLY A 183 2.95 9.89 0.11
C GLY A 183 3.50 9.80 -1.31
N VAL A 184 2.78 9.14 -2.19
CA VAL A 184 3.14 8.94 -3.60
C VAL A 184 3.18 10.28 -4.32
N THR A 185 2.16 11.11 -4.17
CA THR A 185 2.08 12.44 -4.80
C THR A 185 3.27 13.32 -4.39
N GLY A 186 3.59 13.40 -3.09
CA GLY A 186 4.73 14.20 -2.62
C GLY A 186 6.07 13.72 -3.20
N LEU A 187 6.30 12.41 -3.22
CA LEU A 187 7.55 11.85 -3.77
C LEU A 187 7.67 12.01 -5.29
N LEU A 188 6.55 12.03 -6.00
CA LEU A 188 6.49 12.26 -7.45
C LEU A 188 6.60 13.75 -7.82
N ASP A 189 6.02 14.65 -7.02
CA ASP A 189 6.09 16.09 -7.26
C ASP A 189 7.48 16.66 -6.95
N ASP A 190 8.17 16.09 -5.95
CA ASP A 190 9.57 16.41 -5.66
C ASP A 190 10.56 15.74 -6.63
N ALA A 191 10.10 14.79 -7.47
CA ALA A 191 10.89 14.31 -8.59
C ALA A 191 10.78 15.36 -9.72
N PRO A 192 11.90 15.85 -10.28
CA PRO A 192 11.82 16.84 -11.33
C PRO A 192 11.06 16.23 -12.52
N ARG A 193 9.97 16.90 -12.92
CA ARG A 193 9.16 16.54 -14.08
C ARG A 193 10.11 16.29 -15.25
N SER A 194 10.15 15.05 -15.74
CA SER A 194 10.88 14.71 -16.96
C SER A 194 10.45 15.69 -18.04
N THR A 195 11.34 16.62 -18.39
CA THR A 195 11.07 17.57 -19.46
C THR A 195 11.02 16.75 -20.74
N SER A 196 9.81 16.48 -21.23
CA SER A 196 9.58 16.07 -22.60
C SER A 196 10.34 17.05 -23.49
N ARG A 197 11.43 16.56 -24.09
CA ARG A 197 12.27 17.31 -25.00
C ARG A 197 11.46 17.48 -26.29
N THR A 198 10.60 18.49 -26.35
CA THR A 198 10.10 18.99 -27.63
C THR A 198 11.31 19.53 -28.38
N GLU A 199 11.85 18.70 -29.29
CA GLU A 199 12.81 19.10 -30.30
C GLU A 199 12.22 20.30 -31.05
N ARG A 200 12.72 21.49 -30.72
CA ARG A 200 12.62 22.63 -31.61
C ARG A 200 13.48 22.30 -32.82
N VAL A 201 12.79 21.97 -33.91
CA VAL A 201 13.34 21.99 -35.26
C VAL A 201 13.94 23.38 -35.49
N SER A 202 15.27 23.46 -35.51
CA SER A 202 16.00 24.62 -35.99
C SER A 202 16.12 24.47 -37.50
N GLY A 203 15.25 25.18 -38.22
CA GLY A 203 15.48 25.48 -39.63
C GLY A 203 16.26 26.79 -39.71
N GLU A 204 17.44 26.73 -40.30
CA GLU A 204 18.09 27.78 -41.10
C GLU A 204 19.14 27.12 -41.99
#